data_AF-A0A0D0GDQ3-F1
#
_entry.id   AF-A0A0D0GDQ3-F1
#
_cell.length_a   1.000
_cell.length_b   1.000
_cell.length_c   1.000
_cell.angle_alpha   90.00
_cell.angle_beta   90.00
_cell.angle_gamma   90.00
#
_symmetry.space_group_name_H-M   'P 1'
#
loop_
_entity.id
_entity.type
_entity.pdbx_description
1 polymer ?
#
loop_
_entity_poly.entity_id
_entity_poly.type
_entity_poly.pdbx_seq_one_letter_code
_entity_poly.pdbx_strand_id
1 'polypeptide(L)' 'MRSLKINIDDDVYSISHPISTINLYKIVHPKGSFEITRTRYTGEWKVLIQTNKSVTLPVAPIGRVIEERLGIVTKSLSVR' A
#
# COMPACT_ATOMS: atom_id res chain seq x y z
N MET A 1 -0.13 -3.08 -16.39
CA MET A 1 -0.08 -3.22 -14.92
C MET A 1 1.20 -2.61 -14.40
N ARG A 2 1.14 -1.71 -13.42
CA ARG A 2 2.33 -1.22 -12.71
C ARG A 2 2.49 -1.98 -11.41
N SER A 3 3.70 -2.41 -11.08
CA SER A 3 4.03 -3.04 -9.81
C SER A 3 5.14 -2.26 -9.10
N LEU A 4 5.10 -2.28 -7.77
CA LEU A 4 6.05 -1.60 -6.90
C LEU A 4 6.51 -2.58 -5.82
N LYS A 5 7.81 -2.61 -5.53
CA LYS A 5 8.34 -3.30 -4.35
C LYS A 5 8.73 -2.29 -3.29
N ILE A 6 8.34 -2.55 -2.05
CA ILE A 6 8.64 -1.69 -0.90
C ILE A 6 9.13 -2.55 0.25
N ASN A 7 10.06 -2.00 1.03
CA ASN A 7 10.54 -2.62 2.27
C ASN A 7 9.94 -1.83 3.43
N ILE A 8 9.29 -2.53 4.37
CA ILE A 8 8.79 -1.96 5.61
C ILE A 8 9.24 -2.88 6.73
N ASP A 9 9.91 -2.30 7.73
CA ASP A 9 10.62 -3.04 8.76
C ASP A 9 11.58 -4.06 8.12
N ASP A 10 11.44 -5.35 8.45
CA ASP A 10 12.24 -6.45 7.89
C ASP A 10 11.56 -7.17 6.71
N ASP A 11 10.36 -6.73 6.30
CA ASP A 11 9.53 -7.43 5.32
C ASP A 11 9.50 -6.71 3.96
N VAL A 12 9.54 -7.52 2.89
CA VAL A 12 9.43 -7.03 1.50
C VAL A 12 8.01 -7.25 1.00
N TYR A 13 7.37 -6.17 0.56
CA TYR A 13 6.01 -6.17 0.02
C TYR A 13 6.02 -5.85 -1.48
N SER A 14 5.28 -6.64 -2.25
CA SER A 14 5.05 -6.35 -3.67
C SER A 14 3.61 -5.88 -3.88
N ILE A 15 3.45 -4.67 -4.40
CA ILE A 15 2.18 -4.00 -4.65
C ILE A 15 1.90 -4.04 -6.15
N SER A 16 0.75 -4.57 -6.56
CA SER A 16 0.28 -4.47 -7.94
C SER A 16 -0.92 -3.54 -8.06
N HIS A 17 -0.86 -2.66 -9.05
CA HIS A 17 -1.93 -1.71 -9.36
C HIS A 17 -2.59 -2.13 -10.68
N PRO A 18 -3.80 -2.74 -10.61
CA PRO A 18 -4.45 -3.28 -11.79
C PRO A 18 -5.03 -2.17 -12.69
N ILE A 19 -5.58 -1.08 -12.14
CA ILE A 19 -6.27 -0.02 -12.91
C ILE A 19 -6.12 1.36 -12.21
N SER A 20 -5.64 2.39 -12.93
CA SER A 20 -5.37 3.75 -12.39
C SER A 20 -6.59 4.51 -11.84
N THR A 21 -7.80 4.10 -12.21
CA THR A 21 -9.05 4.66 -11.71
C THR A 21 -9.61 3.94 -10.49
N ILE A 22 -9.06 2.77 -10.13
CA ILE A 22 -9.53 1.97 -9.01
C ILE A 22 -8.46 1.99 -7.93
N ASN A 23 -8.80 2.50 -6.74
CA ASN A 23 -7.90 2.56 -5.59
C ASN A 23 -7.64 1.18 -4.96
N LEU A 24 -7.75 0.08 -5.71
CA LEU A 24 -7.51 -1.27 -5.24
C LEU A 24 -6.04 -1.64 -5.45
N TYR A 25 -5.41 -2.17 -4.41
CA TYR A 25 -4.02 -2.59 -4.44
C TYR A 25 -3.92 -3.98 -3.87
N LYS A 26 -3.28 -4.88 -4.64
CA LYS A 26 -2.95 -6.22 -4.15
C LYS A 26 -1.53 -6.21 -3.62
N ILE A 27 -1.36 -6.69 -2.40
CA ILE A 27 -0.10 -6.73 -1.68
C ILE A 27 0.26 -8.18 -1.43
N VAL A 28 1.46 -8.56 -1.87
CA VAL A 28 2.01 -9.91 -1.66
C VAL A 28 3.12 -9.81 -0.61
N HIS A 29 2.99 -10.63 0.42
CA HIS A 29 3.91 -10.78 1.54
C HIS A 29 4.30 -12.27 1.69
N PRO A 30 5.49 -12.63 2.19
CA PRO A 30 5.88 -14.04 2.33
C PRO A 30 4.90 -14.89 3.16
N LYS A 31 4.24 -14.27 4.13
CA LYS A 31 3.28 -14.95 5.03
C LYS A 31 1.81 -14.86 4.56
N GLY A 32 1.52 -14.21 3.43
CA GLY A 32 0.15 -14.07 2.94
C GLY A 32 -0.04 -12.94 1.92
N SER A 33 -1.28 -12.69 1.56
CA SER A 33 -1.66 -11.64 0.62
C SER A 33 -2.81 -10.81 1.16
N PHE A 34 -2.82 -9.56 0.75
CA PHE A 34 -3.79 -8.57 1.17
C PHE A 34 -4.32 -7.84 -0.05
N GLU A 35 -5.58 -7.42 0.03
CA GLU A 35 -6.14 -6.41 -0.85
C GLU A 35 -6.49 -5.20 -0.01
N ILE A 36 -6.00 -4.04 -0.41
CA ILE A 36 -6.30 -2.78 0.27
C ILE A 36 -6.91 -1.78 -0.69
N THR A 37 -7.68 -0.86 -0.13
CA THR A 37 -8.22 0.27 -0.86
C THR A 37 -7.95 1.60 -0.18
N ARG A 38 -7.85 2.66 -0.98
CA ARG A 38 -7.81 4.04 -0.51
C ARG A 38 -9.13 4.72 -0.80
N THR A 39 -9.75 5.32 0.20
CA THR A 39 -10.96 6.13 0.00
C THR A 39 -10.57 7.43 -0.72
N ARG A 40 -11.19 7.72 -1.87
CA ARG A 40 -10.80 8.88 -2.70
C ARG A 40 -10.95 10.22 -1.96
N TYR A 41 -12.03 10.37 -1.21
CA TYR A 41 -12.38 11.64 -0.55
C TYR A 41 -11.67 11.85 0.78
N THR A 42 -11.53 10.80 1.59
CA THR A 42 -10.93 10.91 2.93
C THR A 42 -9.45 10.55 2.98
N GLY A 43 -8.92 9.90 1.93
CA GLY A 43 -7.56 9.36 1.91
C GLY A 43 -7.35 8.17 2.85
N GLU A 44 -8.41 7.66 3.48
CA GLU A 44 -8.34 6.57 4.45
C GLU A 44 -8.06 5.23 3.76
N TRP A 45 -7.11 4.47 4.30
CA TRP A 45 -6.72 3.16 3.82
C TRP A 45 -7.45 2.04 4.57
N LYS A 46 -7.95 1.04 3.84
CA LYS A 46 -8.70 -0.10 4.39
C LYS A 46 -8.22 -1.41 3.81
N VAL A 47 -8.18 -2.46 4.63
CA VAL A 47 -7.96 -3.84 4.19
C VAL A 47 -9.31 -4.45 3.81
N LEU A 48 -9.41 -4.98 2.60
CA LEU A 48 -10.61 -5.64 2.08
C LEU A 48 -10.51 -7.16 2.20
N ILE A 49 -9.36 -7.71 1.84
CA ILE A 49 -9.10 -9.15 1.88
C ILE A 49 -7.76 -9.40 2.54
N GLN A 50 -7.71 -10.45 3.35
CA GLN A 50 -6.51 -10.93 4.01
C GLN A 50 -6.54 -12.45 4.04
N THR A 51 -5.54 -13.10 3.46
CA THR A 51 -5.49 -14.56 3.38
C THR A 51 -4.95 -15.22 4.64
N ASN A 52 -4.10 -14.53 5.40
CA ASN A 52 -3.57 -15.02 6.68
C ASN A 52 -3.89 -14.04 7.81
N LYS A 53 -4.87 -14.39 8.66
CA LYS A 53 -5.35 -13.53 9.77
C LYS A 53 -4.34 -13.30 10.89
N SER A 54 -3.28 -14.11 10.97
CA SER A 54 -2.24 -13.97 11.99
C SER A 54 -1.19 -12.90 11.67
N VAL A 55 -1.27 -12.27 10.48
CA VAL A 55 -0.32 -11.25 10.02
C VAL A 55 -1.03 -9.91 9.93
N THR A 56 -0.69 -8.96 10.79
CA THR A 56 -1.25 -7.61 10.69
C THR A 56 -0.51 -6.82 9.62
N LEU A 57 -1.23 -6.36 8.61
CA LEU A 57 -0.66 -5.49 7.58
C LEU A 57 -0.45 -4.08 8.15
N PRO A 58 0.75 -3.49 8.07
CA PRO A 58 0.97 -2.10 8.47
C PRO A 58 0.40 -1.16 7.39
N VAL A 59 -0.92 -1.02 7.36
CA VAL A 59 -1.65 -0.37 6.25
C VAL A 59 -1.30 1.12 6.08
N ALA A 60 -1.06 1.83 7.18
CA ALA A 60 -0.73 3.25 7.16
C ALA A 60 0.63 3.57 6.48
N PRO A 61 1.76 2.94 6.89
CA PRO A 61 3.03 3.18 6.21
C PRO A 61 3.04 2.67 4.76
N ILE A 62 2.37 1.55 4.46
CA ILE A 62 2.18 1.09 3.08
C ILE A 62 1.44 2.13 2.24
N GLY A 63 0.33 2.64 2.77
CA GLY A 63 -0.50 3.64 2.11
C GLY A 63 0.29 4.90 1.77
N ARG A 64 1.12 5.38 2.70
CA ARG A 64 2.01 6.52 2.48
C ARG A 64 2.98 6.28 1.31
N VAL A 65 3.62 5.12 1.26
CA VAL A 65 4.57 4.83 0.17
C VAL A 65 3.87 4.75 -1.18
N ILE A 66 2.64 4.22 -1.22
CA ILE A 66 1.83 4.21 -2.45
C ILE A 66 1.52 5.65 -2.89
N GLU A 67 1.08 6.50 -1.96
CA GLU A 67 0.77 7.91 -2.24
C GLU A 67 1.99 8.69 -2.77
N GLU A 68 3.16 8.52 -2.14
CA GLU A 68 4.42 9.15 -2.57
C GLU A 68 4.79 8.70 -4.00
N ARG A 69 4.65 7.41 -4.30
CA ARG A 69 5.01 6.85 -5.62
C ARG A 69 4.03 7.22 -6.72
N LEU A 70 2.78 7.49 -6.37
CA LEU A 70 1.76 8.00 -7.29
C LEU A 70 1.78 9.53 -7.43
N GLY A 71 2.61 10.23 -6.64
CA GLY A 71 2.67 11.69 -6.64
C GLY A 71 1.42 12.36 -6.05
N ILE A 72 0.63 11.63 -5.25
CA ILE A 72 -0.56 12.15 -4.55
C ILE A 72 -0.15 13.05 -3.39
N VAL A 73 0.97 12.72 -2.74
CA VAL A 73 1.56 13.50 -1.66
C VAL A 73 3.01 13.80 -2.04
N THR A 74 3.37 15.08 -2.12
CA THR A 74 4.76 15.49 -2.29
C THR A 74 5.51 15.15 -1.02
N LYS A 75 6.65 14.46 -1.18
CA LYS A 75 7.59 14.17 -0.08
C LYS A 75 7.87 15.49 0.64
N SER A 76 7.40 15.62 1.89
CA SER A 76 7.83 16.74 2.73
C SER A 76 9.31 16.54 2.95
N LEU A 77 10.12 17.28 2.19
CA LEU A 77 11.53 17.45 2.46
C LEU A 77 11.60 18.07 3.85
N SER A 78 11.87 17.23 4.85
CA SER A 78 12.30 17.71 6.16
C SER A 78 13.55 18.53 5.91
N VAL A 79 13.40 19.86 5.92
CA VAL A 79 14.51 20.79 6.00
C VAL A 79 15.19 20.49 7.33
N ARG A 80 16.38 19.89 7.24
CA ARG A 80 17.37 19.90 8.31
C ARG A 80 18.57 20.67 7.80
#